data_AF-A0A6A4L0N8-F1
#
_entry.id   AF-A0A6A4L0N8-F1
#
_cell.length_a   1.000
_cell.length_b   1.000
_cell.length_c   1.000
_cell.angle_alpha   90.00
_cell.angle_beta   90.00
_cell.angle_gamma   90.00
#
_symmetry.space_group_name_H-M   'P 1'
#
loop_
_entity.id
_entity.type
_entity.pdbx_description
1 polymer ?
#
loop_
_entity_poly.entity_id
_entity_poly.type
_entity_poly.pdbx_seq_one_letter_code
_entity_poly.pdbx_strand_id
1 'polypeptide(L)'
;MKQKHPLLLPLFFSFSLCIPQTTHQYACDKNDPNTNKYQFCNTSLTYSDRAKDLVSRLTLDEKSQQLVNTAQGIPRLGIPTYEWWSEALHGVSNSGLGVHFNATVPGATSFPAVILSAASFNASLWYEMGRAVSTEAQAMYNVGLAGLTFWSPNVNVFRDPPVGRWDGKGVLIVRSLRFRVVVLIDSTLMQRVNGIPTCADPNLLKGIIRDQWNLDGYIVSDCDSIEVYYDYIHYTATPEDAVALALKAGLNMNCGKYLGKYTENAVKLNKVEESSVDQALIYNYIVLLRLGFFDVDPTTLPFGKLGPSDICTEDHQKLAVEAAKQGIVLQDNRGALPLSTNTTKTLAIIGPNANGTEVMISNYVGVPCGCISPLLGLQKYIPTVTYEPGCTSVGCGDESRLGAAAKAVAGVDAVVGLDQSIEKEGLDRVNLTLPGFQEKFVMDVANATNGSLILVIMSAGPIDESFARNNSKIGAILWVGYPGQAGGDAIANDISLSLSLSLKNPQSES
;
A
#
# COMPACT_ATOMS: atom_id res chain seq x y z
N MET A 1 -59.92 -2.86 -42.79
CA MET A 1 -59.65 -4.05 -43.64
C MET A 1 -59.07 -3.52 -44.95
N LYS A 2 -57.84 -3.80 -45.38
CA LYS A 2 -57.09 -5.06 -45.41
C LYS A 2 -55.61 -4.82 -45.11
N GLN A 3 -55.05 -5.69 -44.26
CA GLN A 3 -53.62 -5.87 -43.99
C GLN A 3 -52.85 -6.23 -45.27
N LYS A 4 -51.63 -5.69 -45.40
CA LYS A 4 -50.56 -6.28 -46.21
C LYS A 4 -49.54 -6.88 -45.25
N HIS A 5 -49.34 -8.20 -45.30
CA HIS A 5 -48.19 -8.87 -44.71
C HIS A 5 -47.03 -8.87 -45.72
N PRO A 6 -45.78 -8.68 -45.26
CA PRO A 6 -44.64 -9.27 -45.89
C PRO A 6 -43.99 -10.36 -45.01
N LEU A 7 -43.45 -11.34 -45.72
CA LEU A 7 -42.77 -12.56 -45.30
C LEU A 7 -41.72 -12.38 -44.18
N LEU A 8 -41.70 -13.31 -43.23
CA LEU A 8 -40.54 -13.61 -42.38
C LEU A 8 -39.57 -14.55 -43.12
N LEU A 9 -38.29 -14.18 -43.17
CA LEU A 9 -37.16 -15.07 -43.43
C LEU A 9 -36.50 -15.41 -42.08
N PRO A 10 -36.15 -16.66 -41.75
CA PRO A 10 -35.51 -16.97 -40.48
C PRO A 10 -33.99 -16.72 -40.61
N LEU A 11 -33.46 -15.76 -39.84
CA LEU A 11 -32.02 -15.66 -39.60
C LEU A 11 -31.60 -16.75 -38.61
N PHE A 12 -30.81 -17.71 -39.07
CA PHE A 12 -30.03 -18.59 -38.20
C PHE A 12 -28.93 -17.77 -37.52
N PHE A 13 -29.13 -17.43 -36.24
CA PHE A 13 -28.04 -16.96 -35.39
C PHE A 13 -27.21 -18.17 -34.96
N SER A 14 -26.04 -18.34 -35.57
CA SER A 14 -25.01 -19.23 -35.04
C SER A 14 -24.44 -18.57 -33.77
N PHE A 15 -24.86 -19.05 -32.61
CA PHE A 15 -24.23 -18.69 -31.34
C PHE A 15 -22.85 -19.37 -31.30
N SER A 16 -21.81 -18.65 -31.75
CA SER A 16 -20.45 -18.95 -31.29
C SER A 16 -20.39 -18.61 -29.80
N LEU A 17 -20.45 -19.64 -28.97
CA LEU A 17 -20.01 -19.59 -27.58
C LEU A 17 -18.52 -19.21 -27.59
N CYS A 18 -18.24 -17.91 -27.50
CA CYS A 18 -16.92 -17.42 -27.13
C CYS A 18 -16.75 -17.76 -25.64
N ILE A 19 -16.17 -18.93 -25.37
CA ILE A 19 -15.61 -19.22 -24.06
C ILE A 19 -14.39 -18.30 -23.93
N PRO A 20 -14.35 -17.37 -22.95
CA PRO A 20 -13.12 -16.65 -22.68
C PRO A 20 -12.14 -17.65 -22.08
N GLN A 21 -11.19 -18.12 -22.89
CA GLN A 21 -9.99 -18.79 -22.37
C GLN A 21 -9.13 -17.72 -21.73
N THR A 22 -9.29 -17.52 -20.42
CA THR A 22 -8.29 -16.83 -19.59
C THR A 22 -7.13 -17.80 -19.35
N THR A 23 -6.36 -18.09 -20.40
CA THR A 23 -5.05 -18.72 -20.24
C THR A 23 -4.05 -17.60 -20.09
N HIS A 24 -3.52 -17.44 -18.88
CA HIS A 24 -2.41 -16.55 -18.61
C HIS A 24 -1.27 -16.87 -19.58
N GLN A 25 -1.04 -16.00 -20.56
CA GLN A 25 -0.07 -16.23 -21.62
C GLN A 25 1.24 -15.60 -21.17
N TYR A 26 2.14 -16.39 -20.59
CA TYR A 26 3.48 -15.91 -20.21
C TYR A 26 4.26 -15.49 -21.47
N ALA A 27 5.15 -14.51 -21.33
CA ALA A 27 6.05 -14.21 -22.44
C ALA A 27 6.97 -15.41 -22.68
N CYS A 28 7.31 -15.69 -23.94
CA CYS A 28 8.13 -16.84 -24.30
C CYS A 28 7.50 -18.21 -23.93
N ASP A 29 6.18 -18.34 -24.04
CA ASP A 29 5.47 -19.61 -23.84
C ASP A 29 6.05 -20.73 -24.73
N LYS A 30 6.42 -21.87 -24.14
CA LYS A 30 6.87 -23.06 -24.87
C LYS A 30 5.92 -23.53 -25.96
N ASN A 31 4.63 -23.21 -25.84
CA ASN A 31 3.60 -23.56 -26.80
C ASN A 31 3.56 -22.59 -28.00
N ASP A 32 4.20 -21.42 -27.92
CA ASP A 32 4.37 -20.52 -29.05
C ASP A 32 5.54 -20.99 -29.92
N PRO A 33 5.29 -21.42 -31.18
CA PRO A 33 6.34 -21.90 -32.08
C PRO A 33 7.37 -20.83 -32.46
N ASN A 34 7.12 -19.55 -32.16
CA ASN A 34 8.05 -18.46 -32.42
C ASN A 34 9.02 -18.19 -31.27
N THR A 35 8.75 -18.67 -30.06
CA THR A 35 9.60 -18.44 -28.88
C THR A 35 11.06 -18.83 -29.10
N ASN A 36 11.30 -19.98 -29.74
CA ASN A 36 12.65 -20.48 -30.01
C ASN A 36 13.46 -19.61 -31.00
N LYS A 37 12.81 -18.67 -31.70
CA LYS A 37 13.47 -17.78 -32.68
C LYS A 37 14.03 -16.51 -32.05
N TYR A 38 13.60 -16.17 -30.84
CA TYR A 38 13.91 -14.89 -30.20
C TYR A 38 15.02 -15.06 -29.15
N GLN A 39 16.10 -14.26 -29.26
CA GLN A 39 17.21 -14.34 -28.31
C GLN A 39 16.79 -13.86 -26.92
N PHE A 40 15.82 -12.94 -26.83
CA PHE A 40 15.25 -12.54 -25.54
C PHE A 40 14.54 -13.69 -24.78
N CYS A 41 14.19 -14.80 -25.45
CA CYS A 41 13.67 -16.01 -24.80
C CYS A 41 14.76 -17.02 -24.40
N ASN A 42 16.02 -16.79 -24.78
CA ASN A 42 17.12 -17.69 -24.46
C ASN A 42 17.69 -17.41 -23.06
N THR A 43 17.36 -18.28 -22.09
CA THR A 43 17.77 -18.14 -20.68
C THR A 43 19.27 -18.34 -20.43
N SER A 44 20.04 -18.80 -21.43
CA SER A 44 21.52 -18.89 -21.33
C SER A 44 22.23 -17.54 -21.54
N LEU A 45 21.54 -16.54 -22.09
CA LEU A 45 22.08 -15.20 -22.30
C LEU A 45 21.91 -14.33 -21.06
N THR A 46 22.72 -13.27 -20.98
CA THR A 46 22.59 -12.29 -19.89
C THR A 46 21.26 -11.54 -20.02
N TYR A 47 20.69 -11.08 -18.90
CA TYR A 47 19.49 -10.25 -18.92
C TYR A 47 19.66 -8.98 -19.77
N SER A 48 20.86 -8.40 -19.81
CA SER A 48 21.15 -7.22 -20.64
C SER A 48 21.05 -7.55 -22.13
N ASP A 49 21.62 -8.66 -22.57
CA ASP A 49 21.58 -9.07 -23.98
C ASP A 49 20.16 -9.44 -24.41
N ARG A 50 19.42 -10.14 -23.54
CA ARG A 50 18.00 -10.46 -23.75
C ARG A 50 17.15 -9.18 -23.88
N ALA A 51 17.33 -8.21 -22.98
CA ALA A 51 16.60 -6.94 -23.02
C ALA A 51 16.93 -6.11 -24.27
N LYS A 52 18.22 -6.05 -24.68
CA LYS A 52 18.65 -5.36 -25.90
C LYS A 52 18.07 -6.01 -27.16
N ASP A 53 18.08 -7.34 -27.24
CA ASP A 53 17.47 -8.06 -28.36
C ASP A 53 15.96 -7.74 -28.45
N LEU A 54 15.25 -7.78 -27.32
CA LEU A 54 13.83 -7.40 -27.27
C LEU A 54 13.60 -5.96 -27.77
N VAL A 55 14.29 -4.99 -27.17
CA VAL A 55 14.10 -3.57 -27.50
C VAL A 55 14.46 -3.27 -28.96
N SER A 56 15.49 -3.93 -29.51
CA SER A 56 15.89 -3.79 -30.92
C SER A 56 14.83 -4.25 -31.92
N ARG A 57 13.89 -5.09 -31.47
CA ARG A 57 12.80 -5.63 -32.30
C ARG A 57 11.56 -4.76 -32.26
N LEU A 58 11.46 -3.79 -31.33
CA LEU A 58 10.31 -2.94 -31.14
C LEU A 58 10.29 -1.81 -32.17
N THR A 59 9.11 -1.50 -32.70
CA THR A 59 8.87 -0.24 -33.42
C THR A 59 8.81 0.92 -32.43
N LEU A 60 8.98 2.15 -32.91
CA LEU A 60 8.93 3.34 -32.05
C LEU A 60 7.58 3.53 -31.34
N ASP A 61 6.48 3.18 -32.00
CA ASP A 61 5.14 3.17 -31.40
C ASP A 61 5.06 2.16 -30.26
N GLU A 62 5.46 0.91 -30.50
CA GLU A 62 5.49 -0.12 -29.47
C GLU A 62 6.41 0.29 -28.31
N LYS A 63 7.60 0.85 -28.57
CA LYS A 63 8.49 1.38 -27.53
C LYS A 63 7.76 2.39 -26.64
N SER A 64 7.01 3.32 -27.25
CA SER A 64 6.26 4.34 -26.51
C SER A 64 5.19 3.68 -25.61
N GLN A 65 4.46 2.69 -26.11
CA GLN A 65 3.43 1.96 -25.34
C GLN A 65 4.00 1.09 -24.20
N GLN A 66 5.32 0.92 -24.10
CA GLN A 66 5.99 0.16 -23.02
C GLN A 66 6.60 1.06 -21.94
N LEU A 67 6.52 2.38 -22.09
CA LEU A 67 7.00 3.37 -21.11
C LEU A 67 5.95 3.76 -20.06
N VAL A 68 4.82 3.05 -20.02
CA VAL A 68 3.68 3.34 -19.15
C VAL A 68 3.37 2.17 -18.23
N ASN A 69 2.65 2.41 -17.13
CA ASN A 69 2.31 1.35 -16.17
C ASN A 69 1.38 0.27 -16.77
N THR A 70 0.44 0.66 -17.63
CA THR A 70 -0.41 -0.28 -18.37
C THR A 70 0.24 -0.58 -19.73
N ALA A 71 1.23 -1.47 -19.74
CA ALA A 71 1.97 -1.82 -20.94
C ALA A 71 1.12 -2.70 -21.87
N GLN A 72 0.97 -2.27 -23.13
CA GLN A 72 0.22 -3.02 -24.13
C GLN A 72 0.93 -4.32 -24.52
N GLY A 73 0.17 -5.34 -24.89
CA GLY A 73 0.74 -6.56 -25.43
C GLY A 73 1.38 -6.30 -26.81
N ILE A 74 2.35 -7.13 -27.17
CA ILE A 74 3.02 -7.11 -28.47
C ILE A 74 2.81 -8.48 -29.12
N PRO A 75 1.64 -8.74 -29.73
CA PRO A 75 1.26 -10.07 -30.22
C PRO A 75 2.25 -10.65 -31.23
N ARG A 76 2.86 -9.83 -32.10
CA ARG A 76 3.84 -10.29 -33.08
C ARG A 76 5.11 -10.88 -32.45
N LEU A 77 5.42 -10.51 -31.21
CA LEU A 77 6.55 -11.01 -30.43
C LEU A 77 6.13 -12.01 -29.35
N GLY A 78 4.84 -12.35 -29.25
CA GLY A 78 4.33 -13.24 -28.21
C GLY A 78 4.44 -12.66 -26.79
N ILE A 79 4.36 -11.33 -26.67
CA ILE A 79 4.45 -10.63 -25.38
C ILE A 79 3.04 -10.22 -24.95
N PRO A 80 2.54 -10.67 -23.79
CA PRO A 80 1.23 -10.28 -23.28
C PRO A 80 1.24 -8.83 -22.78
N THR A 81 0.05 -8.29 -22.48
CA THR A 81 -0.07 -7.06 -21.68
C THR A 81 0.57 -7.25 -20.31
N TYR A 82 1.12 -6.19 -19.74
CA TYR A 82 1.64 -6.21 -18.38
C TYR A 82 1.23 -4.95 -17.62
N GLU A 83 0.78 -5.11 -16.38
CA GLU A 83 0.49 -4.00 -15.49
C GLU A 83 1.58 -3.88 -14.44
N TRP A 84 2.30 -2.74 -14.46
CA TRP A 84 3.40 -2.46 -13.56
C TRP A 84 2.94 -1.95 -12.21
N TRP A 85 1.75 -1.35 -12.13
CA TRP A 85 1.23 -0.72 -10.92
C TRP A 85 0.47 -1.72 -10.06
N SER A 86 1.19 -2.39 -9.17
CA SER A 86 0.63 -3.13 -8.04
C SER A 86 1.07 -2.50 -6.72
N GLU A 87 0.30 -2.66 -5.65
CA GLU A 87 0.60 -2.06 -4.35
C GLU A 87 0.70 -3.13 -3.26
N ALA A 88 1.65 -2.95 -2.33
CA ALA A 88 1.90 -3.92 -1.26
C ALA A 88 2.42 -3.27 0.04
N LEU A 89 1.90 -2.09 0.39
CA LEU A 89 2.47 -1.23 1.44
C LEU A 89 2.58 -1.93 2.80
N HIS A 90 1.53 -2.66 3.19
CA HIS A 90 1.49 -3.49 4.41
C HIS A 90 0.66 -4.77 4.19
N GLY A 91 0.72 -5.30 2.97
CA GLY A 91 -0.15 -6.39 2.50
C GLY A 91 -0.50 -6.17 1.04
N VAL A 92 -0.81 -7.24 0.30
CA VAL A 92 -1.17 -7.12 -1.13
C VAL A 92 -2.45 -6.28 -1.27
N SER A 93 -2.41 -5.27 -2.15
CA SER A 93 -3.47 -4.27 -2.29
C SER A 93 -3.96 -4.11 -3.73
N ASN A 94 -5.26 -3.87 -3.87
CA ASN A 94 -5.93 -3.53 -5.12
C ASN A 94 -6.11 -2.01 -5.31
N SER A 95 -5.27 -1.20 -4.64
CA SER A 95 -5.22 0.25 -4.88
C SER A 95 -4.59 0.61 -6.23
N GLY A 96 -3.70 -0.26 -6.74
CA GLY A 96 -3.20 -0.20 -8.12
C GLY A 96 -4.05 -1.04 -9.09
N LEU A 97 -3.73 -0.97 -10.38
CA LEU A 97 -4.46 -1.68 -11.43
C LEU A 97 -4.04 -3.15 -11.59
N GLY A 98 -2.87 -3.53 -11.07
CA GLY A 98 -2.27 -4.85 -11.33
C GLY A 98 -2.80 -5.98 -10.46
N VAL A 99 -3.53 -5.67 -9.38
CA VAL A 99 -4.00 -6.66 -8.40
C VAL A 99 -5.52 -6.72 -8.35
N HIS A 100 -6.07 -7.92 -8.32
CA HIS A 100 -7.50 -8.17 -8.28
C HIS A 100 -7.88 -9.26 -7.27
N PHE A 101 -8.91 -9.02 -6.47
CA PHE A 101 -9.50 -10.01 -5.57
C PHE A 101 -10.77 -10.59 -6.19
N ASN A 102 -10.98 -11.90 -6.07
CA ASN A 102 -12.17 -12.60 -6.58
C ASN A 102 -12.47 -13.88 -5.78
N ALA A 103 -13.34 -14.76 -6.27
CA ALA A 103 -13.66 -16.00 -5.57
C ALA A 103 -12.48 -16.97 -5.39
N THR A 104 -11.46 -16.92 -6.25
CA THR A 104 -10.24 -17.73 -6.15
C THR A 104 -9.32 -17.22 -5.05
N VAL A 105 -9.16 -15.90 -4.96
CA VAL A 105 -8.40 -15.22 -3.90
C VAL A 105 -9.27 -14.10 -3.34
N PRO A 106 -10.07 -14.37 -2.29
CA PRO A 106 -11.04 -13.41 -1.76
C PRO A 106 -10.39 -12.33 -0.89
N GLY A 107 -9.17 -12.54 -0.43
CA GLY A 107 -8.41 -11.59 0.39
C GLY A 107 -6.94 -12.00 0.54
N ALA A 108 -6.17 -11.13 1.17
CA ALA A 108 -4.76 -11.28 1.49
C ALA A 108 -4.49 -10.76 2.91
N THR A 109 -3.34 -11.12 3.48
CA THR A 109 -2.99 -10.71 4.85
C THR A 109 -2.70 -9.22 4.90
N SER A 110 -3.41 -8.50 5.78
CA SER A 110 -3.18 -7.08 6.08
C SER A 110 -2.46 -6.94 7.42
N PHE A 111 -1.20 -6.55 7.32
CA PHE A 111 -0.32 -6.23 8.44
C PHE A 111 -0.64 -4.83 9.00
N PRO A 112 -0.07 -4.46 10.16
CA PRO A 112 -0.14 -3.09 10.61
C PRO A 112 0.47 -2.10 9.62
N ALA A 113 -0.06 -0.88 9.60
CA ALA A 113 0.52 0.20 8.83
C ALA A 113 2.01 0.39 9.15
N VAL A 114 2.76 0.90 8.17
CA VAL A 114 4.23 1.00 8.19
C VAL A 114 4.70 1.71 9.46
N ILE A 115 3.99 2.76 9.90
CA ILE A 115 4.33 3.51 11.12
C ILE A 115 4.27 2.65 12.40
N LEU A 116 3.27 1.76 12.53
CA LEU A 116 3.16 0.88 13.69
C LEU A 116 4.20 -0.22 13.64
N SER A 117 4.37 -0.83 12.46
CA SER A 117 5.41 -1.83 12.22
C SER A 117 6.80 -1.26 12.53
N ALA A 118 7.05 0.03 12.29
CA ALA A 118 8.33 0.68 12.55
C ALA A 118 8.60 0.81 14.06
N ALA A 119 7.56 1.07 14.86
CA ALA A 119 7.63 1.14 16.31
C ALA A 119 8.02 -0.19 16.98
N SER A 120 7.99 -1.31 16.25
CA SER A 120 8.57 -2.57 16.72
C SER A 120 10.08 -2.49 16.94
N PHE A 121 10.80 -1.67 16.15
CA PHE A 121 12.26 -1.65 16.02
C PHE A 121 12.87 -3.03 15.73
N ASN A 122 12.09 -3.94 15.12
CA ASN A 122 12.50 -5.30 14.86
C ASN A 122 12.71 -5.55 13.36
N ALA A 123 13.94 -5.40 12.88
CA ALA A 123 14.27 -5.61 11.46
C ALA A 123 13.95 -7.03 10.95
N SER A 124 13.99 -8.04 11.83
CA SER A 124 13.64 -9.41 11.45
C SER A 124 12.14 -9.56 11.20
N LEU A 125 11.30 -8.93 12.04
CA LEU A 125 9.85 -8.88 11.85
C LEU A 125 9.49 -8.22 10.51
N TRP A 126 10.14 -7.11 10.17
CA TRP A 126 9.98 -6.44 8.87
C TRP A 126 10.31 -7.36 7.68
N TYR A 127 11.41 -8.10 7.78
CA TYR A 127 11.80 -9.07 6.76
C TYR A 127 10.77 -10.19 6.61
N GLU A 128 10.27 -10.72 7.72
CA GLU A 128 9.27 -11.78 7.75
C GLU A 128 7.93 -11.32 7.15
N MET A 129 7.48 -10.11 7.48
CA MET A 129 6.29 -9.50 6.85
C MET A 129 6.49 -9.36 5.34
N GLY A 130 7.63 -8.82 4.90
CA GLY A 130 7.94 -8.69 3.47
C GLY A 130 7.97 -10.04 2.75
N ARG A 131 8.48 -11.09 3.40
CA ARG A 131 8.47 -12.46 2.87
C ARG A 131 7.05 -12.99 2.71
N ALA A 132 6.21 -12.83 3.73
CA ALA A 132 4.80 -13.23 3.66
C ALA A 132 4.07 -12.51 2.52
N VAL A 133 4.18 -11.19 2.44
CA VAL A 133 3.57 -10.39 1.36
C VAL A 133 4.08 -10.81 -0.02
N SER A 134 5.39 -11.05 -0.18
CA SER A 134 5.94 -11.51 -1.47
C SER A 134 5.45 -12.90 -1.87
N THR A 135 5.20 -13.78 -0.90
CA THR A 135 4.65 -15.13 -1.13
C THR A 135 3.21 -15.01 -1.62
N GLU A 136 2.39 -14.19 -0.95
CA GLU A 136 0.99 -13.98 -1.34
C GLU A 136 0.87 -13.29 -2.70
N ALA A 137 1.71 -12.28 -2.96
CA ALA A 137 1.78 -11.60 -4.26
C ALA A 137 2.10 -12.58 -5.40
N GLN A 138 3.10 -13.44 -5.21
CA GLN A 138 3.49 -14.43 -6.21
C GLN A 138 2.42 -15.52 -6.39
N ALA A 139 1.76 -15.95 -5.32
CA ALA A 139 0.62 -16.84 -5.38
C ALA A 139 -0.53 -16.24 -6.21
N MET A 140 -0.82 -14.95 -6.03
CA MET A 140 -1.81 -14.22 -6.82
C MET A 140 -1.39 -14.09 -8.29
N TYR A 141 -0.11 -13.80 -8.57
CA TYR A 141 0.42 -13.74 -9.94
C TYR A 141 0.25 -15.08 -10.67
N ASN A 142 0.54 -16.19 -10.00
CA ASN A 142 0.45 -17.54 -10.59
C ASN A 142 -0.98 -17.91 -11.03
N VAL A 143 -2.01 -17.28 -10.43
CA VAL A 143 -3.42 -17.45 -10.82
C VAL A 143 -3.97 -16.28 -11.64
N GLY A 144 -3.12 -15.35 -12.08
CA GLY A 144 -3.48 -14.23 -12.94
C GLY A 144 -4.21 -13.09 -12.26
N LEU A 145 -3.96 -12.89 -10.97
CA LEU A 145 -4.62 -11.88 -10.14
C LEU A 145 -3.68 -10.80 -9.61
N ALA A 146 -2.40 -10.82 -9.99
CA ALA A 146 -1.42 -9.81 -9.62
C ALA A 146 -0.38 -9.61 -10.75
N GLY A 147 0.32 -8.48 -10.73
CA GLY A 147 1.61 -8.32 -11.42
C GLY A 147 2.78 -8.88 -10.60
N LEU A 148 4.02 -8.71 -11.10
CA LEU A 148 5.25 -9.12 -10.40
C LEU A 148 5.98 -7.94 -9.73
N THR A 149 5.54 -6.72 -9.98
CA THR A 149 6.17 -5.48 -9.50
C THR A 149 5.22 -4.73 -8.60
N PHE A 150 5.70 -4.35 -7.42
CA PHE A 150 4.91 -3.67 -6.40
C PHE A 150 5.57 -2.36 -6.01
N TRP A 151 4.78 -1.30 -5.94
CA TRP A 151 5.22 0.08 -5.74
C TRP A 151 5.30 0.42 -4.25
N SER A 152 6.08 -0.39 -3.55
CA SER A 152 6.25 -0.35 -2.11
C SER A 152 7.70 -0.75 -1.75
N PRO A 153 8.24 -0.31 -0.60
CA PRO A 153 7.60 0.48 0.45
C PRO A 153 7.68 2.00 0.20
N ASN A 154 6.90 2.78 0.96
CA ASN A 154 7.17 4.21 1.12
C ASN A 154 8.26 4.40 2.19
N VAL A 155 9.35 5.08 1.79
CA VAL A 155 10.53 5.32 2.64
C VAL A 155 10.80 6.81 2.86
N ASN A 156 9.83 7.68 2.53
CA ASN A 156 9.98 9.10 2.75
C ASN A 156 10.05 9.39 4.25
N VAL A 157 11.00 10.24 4.63
CA VAL A 157 11.15 10.64 6.02
C VAL A 157 9.97 11.50 6.44
N PHE A 158 9.48 11.17 7.61
CA PHE A 158 8.50 11.92 8.37
C PHE A 158 9.13 13.19 8.92
N ARG A 159 8.87 14.33 8.26
CA ARG A 159 9.51 15.61 8.62
C ARG A 159 8.56 16.61 9.25
N ASP A 160 7.30 16.65 8.80
CA ASP A 160 6.36 17.72 9.16
C ASP A 160 5.04 17.12 9.69
N PRO A 161 4.73 17.23 11.00
CA PRO A 161 3.59 16.61 11.73
C PRO A 161 2.17 16.60 11.12
N PRO A 162 1.78 17.53 10.24
CA PRO A 162 0.42 17.55 9.66
C PRO A 162 0.22 16.71 8.38
N VAL A 163 1.27 16.32 7.64
CA VAL A 163 1.22 15.63 6.33
C VAL A 163 0.41 14.32 6.28
N GLY A 164 -0.71 14.26 5.56
CA GLY A 164 -1.71 13.19 5.61
C GLY A 164 -1.28 11.75 5.26
N ARG A 165 -0.10 11.53 4.69
CA ARG A 165 0.46 10.18 4.44
C ARG A 165 1.30 9.65 5.62
N TRP A 166 0.81 9.78 6.86
CA TRP A 166 1.54 9.31 8.06
C TRP A 166 1.68 7.79 8.08
N ASP A 167 0.64 7.10 7.63
CA ASP A 167 0.47 5.67 7.77
C ASP A 167 1.39 4.82 6.90
N GLY A 168 1.71 5.31 5.70
CA GLY A 168 2.69 4.68 4.82
C GLY A 168 4.15 4.97 5.17
N LYS A 169 4.43 5.90 6.09
CA LYS A 169 5.80 6.31 6.41
C LYS A 169 6.31 5.61 7.65
N GLY A 170 7.51 5.08 7.59
CA GLY A 170 8.23 4.54 8.73
C GLY A 170 9.67 5.00 8.72
N VAL A 171 10.14 5.58 9.83
CA VAL A 171 11.57 5.79 10.05
C VAL A 171 12.15 4.46 10.53
N LEU A 172 12.27 3.48 9.63
CA LEU A 172 13.25 2.43 9.86
C LEU A 172 14.59 3.04 9.50
N ILE A 173 15.58 2.92 10.40
CA ILE A 173 16.98 3.25 10.11
C ILE A 173 17.35 2.60 8.78
N VAL A 174 17.38 3.40 7.70
CA VAL A 174 17.46 3.00 6.28
C VAL A 174 18.78 2.30 5.94
N ARG A 175 19.60 1.94 6.94
CA ARG A 175 20.92 1.31 6.76
C ARG A 175 20.88 -0.19 6.47
N SER A 176 19.78 -0.90 6.71
CA SER A 176 19.79 -2.39 6.67
C SER A 176 19.03 -3.04 5.51
N LEU A 177 18.39 -2.28 4.62
CA LEU A 177 17.62 -2.85 3.51
C LEU A 177 18.43 -2.78 2.22
N ARG A 178 18.89 -3.94 1.73
CA ARG A 178 19.48 -4.08 0.38
C ARG A 178 18.38 -4.07 -0.66
N PHE A 179 17.92 -2.88 -1.04
CA PHE A 179 16.97 -2.72 -2.12
C PHE A 179 17.65 -2.90 -3.48
N ARG A 180 17.16 -3.81 -4.32
CA ARG A 180 17.44 -3.87 -5.76
C ARG A 180 16.27 -3.29 -6.56
N VAL A 181 15.65 -2.23 -6.03
CA VAL A 181 14.23 -1.91 -6.20
C VAL A 181 14.01 -0.65 -7.05
N VAL A 182 12.87 -0.69 -7.74
CA VAL A 182 12.14 0.39 -8.39
C VAL A 182 12.14 1.67 -7.55
N VAL A 183 12.59 2.79 -8.11
CA VAL A 183 12.49 4.08 -7.42
C VAL A 183 11.28 4.83 -7.95
N LEU A 184 10.25 4.89 -7.11
CA LEU A 184 9.12 5.82 -7.29
C LEU A 184 9.57 7.20 -6.85
N ILE A 185 9.38 8.16 -7.74
CA ILE A 185 9.58 9.55 -7.42
C ILE A 185 8.21 10.16 -7.17
N ASP A 186 7.83 10.12 -5.88
CA ASP A 186 6.57 10.65 -5.34
C ASP A 186 6.34 12.09 -5.81
N SER A 187 5.14 12.31 -6.35
CA SER A 187 4.61 13.62 -6.67
C SER A 187 3.27 13.82 -5.99
N THR A 188 3.24 13.88 -4.65
CA THR A 188 2.20 14.64 -3.97
C THR A 188 2.37 16.11 -4.39
N LEU A 189 1.70 16.46 -5.50
CA LEU A 189 1.46 17.75 -6.15
C LEU A 189 2.59 18.80 -6.31
N MET A 190 3.70 18.85 -5.57
CA MET A 190 4.50 20.09 -5.51
C MET A 190 6.01 19.92 -5.27
N GLN A 191 6.58 18.71 -5.20
CA GLN A 191 8.00 18.58 -4.83
C GLN A 191 8.93 18.86 -6.00
N ARG A 192 9.20 20.15 -6.18
CA ARG A 192 10.42 20.63 -6.82
C ARG A 192 11.50 20.72 -5.76
N VAL A 193 12.64 20.06 -5.97
CA VAL A 193 13.82 20.30 -5.14
C VAL A 193 14.60 21.41 -5.82
N ASN A 194 14.79 22.53 -5.11
CA ASN A 194 15.45 23.72 -5.65
C ASN A 194 14.86 24.21 -6.98
N GLY A 195 13.53 24.09 -7.14
CA GLY A 195 12.82 24.56 -8.33
C GLY A 195 12.77 23.59 -9.52
N ILE A 196 13.35 22.39 -9.40
CA ILE A 196 13.37 21.37 -10.46
C ILE A 196 12.39 20.23 -10.11
N PRO A 197 11.44 19.86 -10.98
CA PRO A 197 10.60 18.69 -10.78
C PRO A 197 11.48 17.44 -10.67
N THR A 198 11.28 16.64 -9.63
CA THR A 198 12.13 15.47 -9.32
C THR A 198 12.13 14.41 -10.41
N CYS A 199 11.00 14.20 -11.10
CA CYS A 199 10.90 13.30 -12.27
C CYS A 199 11.58 13.85 -13.54
N ALA A 200 12.11 15.07 -13.49
CA ALA A 200 12.81 15.77 -14.56
C ALA A 200 14.21 16.27 -14.14
N ASP A 201 14.73 15.82 -12.99
CA ASP A 201 16.03 16.24 -12.45
C ASP A 201 17.16 15.23 -12.80
N PRO A 202 18.08 15.54 -13.74
CA PRO A 202 19.16 14.63 -14.10
C PRO A 202 20.18 14.41 -12.99
N ASN A 203 20.38 15.39 -12.09
CA ASN A 203 21.32 15.22 -10.98
C ASN A 203 20.78 14.21 -9.97
N LEU A 204 19.47 14.22 -9.75
CA LEU A 204 18.81 13.24 -8.89
C LEU A 204 18.75 11.86 -9.56
N LEU A 205 18.17 11.77 -10.77
CA LEU A 205 17.85 10.48 -11.38
C LEU A 205 19.08 9.75 -11.92
N LYS A 206 19.95 10.44 -12.67
CA LYS A 206 21.19 9.85 -13.18
C LYS A 206 22.31 9.98 -12.14
N GLY A 207 22.56 11.19 -11.65
CA GLY A 207 23.70 11.42 -10.75
C GLY A 207 23.62 10.67 -9.42
N ILE A 208 22.56 10.86 -8.65
CA ILE A 208 22.44 10.28 -7.30
C ILE A 208 21.93 8.84 -7.39
N ILE A 209 20.74 8.64 -7.96
CA ILE A 209 20.06 7.34 -7.93
C ILE A 209 20.79 6.32 -8.80
N ARG A 210 21.11 6.66 -10.05
CA ARG A 210 21.78 5.71 -10.95
C ARG A 210 23.26 5.54 -10.62
N ASP A 211 24.01 6.63 -10.58
CA ASP A 211 25.48 6.55 -10.54
C ASP A 211 26.00 6.35 -9.11
N GLN A 212 25.58 7.18 -8.14
CA GLN A 212 26.08 7.10 -6.77
C GLN A 212 25.51 5.93 -5.99
N TRP A 213 24.21 5.68 -6.09
CA TRP A 213 23.55 4.55 -5.42
C TRP A 213 23.65 3.24 -6.21
N ASN A 214 24.15 3.29 -7.45
CA ASN A 214 24.32 2.15 -8.34
C ASN A 214 23.00 1.39 -8.57
N LEU A 215 21.92 2.12 -8.91
CA LEU A 215 20.60 1.52 -9.13
C LEU A 215 20.63 0.51 -10.29
N ASP A 216 20.40 -0.74 -9.95
CA ASP A 216 20.26 -1.87 -10.88
C ASP A 216 18.78 -2.24 -11.09
N GLY A 217 17.99 -1.28 -11.55
CA GLY A 217 16.54 -1.39 -11.74
C GLY A 217 15.99 -0.27 -12.61
N TYR A 218 14.71 0.09 -12.43
CA TYR A 218 14.10 1.19 -13.16
C TYR A 218 13.60 2.30 -12.22
N ILE A 219 13.43 3.50 -12.78
CA ILE A 219 12.87 4.67 -12.11
C ILE A 219 11.51 4.95 -12.75
N VAL A 220 10.49 5.11 -11.92
CA VAL A 220 9.10 5.35 -12.34
C VAL A 220 8.59 6.63 -11.70
N SER A 221 7.79 7.38 -12.46
CA SER A 221 7.10 8.54 -11.92
C SER A 221 5.93 8.08 -11.06
N ASP A 222 5.61 8.85 -10.03
CA ASP A 222 4.31 8.73 -9.38
C ASP A 222 3.16 9.07 -10.35
N CYS A 223 1.95 8.68 -9.97
CA CYS A 223 0.72 8.96 -10.71
C CYS A 223 0.18 10.33 -10.26
N ASP A 224 0.18 11.41 -11.05
CA ASP A 224 0.47 11.57 -12.48
C ASP A 224 1.58 12.62 -12.71
N SER A 225 2.82 12.39 -12.25
CA SER A 225 3.83 13.47 -12.10
C SER A 225 4.10 14.28 -13.38
N ILE A 226 4.18 13.62 -14.54
CA ILE A 226 4.45 14.28 -15.82
C ILE A 226 3.26 15.15 -16.26
N GLU A 227 2.03 14.65 -16.03
CA GLU A 227 0.79 15.40 -16.29
C GLU A 227 0.77 16.66 -15.44
N VAL A 228 1.04 16.52 -14.13
CA VAL A 228 1.02 17.64 -13.18
C VAL A 228 1.99 18.75 -13.59
N TYR A 229 3.26 18.44 -13.85
CA TYR A 229 4.21 19.53 -14.10
C TYR A 229 4.00 20.22 -15.46
N TYR A 230 3.37 19.54 -16.43
CA TYR A 230 3.01 20.15 -17.71
C TYR A 230 1.69 20.90 -17.63
N ASP A 231 0.59 20.23 -17.27
CA ASP A 231 -0.77 20.76 -17.34
C ASP A 231 -1.08 21.78 -16.23
N TYR A 232 -0.42 21.69 -15.07
CA TYR A 232 -0.73 22.53 -13.91
C TYR A 232 0.41 23.48 -13.52
N ILE A 233 1.67 23.00 -13.57
CA ILE A 233 2.84 23.82 -13.22
C ILE A 233 3.38 24.58 -14.44
N HIS A 234 3.06 24.13 -15.65
CA HIS A 234 3.53 24.71 -16.91
C HIS A 234 5.06 24.83 -16.99
N TYR A 235 5.78 23.80 -16.52
CA TYR A 235 7.24 23.78 -16.50
C TYR A 235 7.85 23.63 -17.91
N THR A 236 7.12 23.04 -18.85
CA THR A 236 7.55 22.87 -20.26
C THR A 236 6.53 23.46 -21.22
N ALA A 237 7.00 23.84 -22.42
CA ALA A 237 6.16 24.52 -23.41
C ALA A 237 5.18 23.59 -24.13
N THR A 238 5.59 22.35 -24.44
CA THR A 238 4.73 21.33 -25.06
C THR A 238 4.78 20.01 -24.27
N PRO A 239 3.82 19.10 -24.45
CA PRO A 239 3.86 17.80 -23.78
C PRO A 239 5.02 16.93 -24.31
N GLU A 240 5.44 17.12 -25.56
CA GLU A 240 6.66 16.50 -26.10
C GLU A 240 7.93 17.01 -25.40
N ASP A 241 7.97 18.28 -24.99
CA ASP A 241 9.08 18.80 -24.18
C ASP A 241 9.09 18.17 -22.78
N ALA A 242 7.92 17.91 -22.20
CA ALA A 242 7.79 17.24 -20.90
C ALA A 242 8.39 15.82 -20.97
N VAL A 243 7.87 14.98 -21.87
CA VAL A 243 8.36 13.60 -21.99
C VAL A 243 9.84 13.54 -22.38
N ALA A 244 10.29 14.43 -23.27
CA ALA A 244 11.71 14.51 -23.64
C ALA A 244 12.59 14.89 -22.46
N LEU A 245 12.15 15.85 -21.64
CA LEU A 245 12.88 16.26 -20.44
C LEU A 245 12.97 15.12 -19.42
N ALA A 246 11.87 14.43 -19.14
CA ALA A 246 11.83 13.31 -18.19
C ALA A 246 12.75 12.14 -18.64
N LEU A 247 12.67 11.74 -19.91
CA LEU A 247 13.53 10.68 -20.47
C LEU A 247 15.02 11.09 -20.45
N LYS A 248 15.33 12.33 -20.80
CA LYS A 248 16.70 12.87 -20.72
C LYS A 248 17.21 12.96 -19.29
N ALA A 249 16.33 13.24 -18.33
CA ALA A 249 16.69 13.24 -16.91
C ALA A 249 17.04 11.83 -16.41
N GLY A 250 16.46 10.78 -16.98
CA GLY A 250 16.75 9.39 -16.65
C GLY A 250 15.53 8.61 -16.15
N LEU A 251 14.33 9.17 -16.26
CA LEU A 251 13.08 8.47 -15.99
C LEU A 251 12.91 7.29 -16.97
N ASN A 252 12.43 6.15 -16.49
CA ASN A 252 12.26 4.96 -17.33
C ASN A 252 10.80 4.62 -17.61
N MET A 253 9.89 5.07 -16.75
CA MET A 253 8.48 4.75 -16.83
C MET A 253 7.62 5.86 -16.23
N ASN A 254 6.44 6.02 -16.79
CA ASN A 254 5.43 6.94 -16.29
C ASN A 254 4.26 6.12 -15.74
N CYS A 255 3.90 6.35 -14.47
CA CYS A 255 2.54 6.04 -14.05
C CYS A 255 1.60 7.02 -14.74
N GLY A 256 0.74 6.50 -15.61
CA GLY A 256 -0.12 7.30 -16.47
C GLY A 256 0.23 7.15 -17.96
N LYS A 257 -0.22 8.12 -18.76
CA LYS A 257 -0.31 8.00 -20.23
C LYS A 257 0.69 8.88 -21.00
N TYR A 258 1.41 9.77 -20.33
CA TYR A 258 2.15 10.84 -20.99
C TYR A 258 3.30 10.32 -21.85
N LEU A 259 4.14 9.43 -21.31
CA LEU A 259 5.21 8.82 -22.10
C LEU A 259 4.64 8.03 -23.27
N GLY A 260 3.58 7.24 -23.07
CA GLY A 260 2.94 6.48 -24.14
C GLY A 260 2.34 7.32 -25.25
N LYS A 261 1.79 8.50 -24.92
CA LYS A 261 1.10 9.37 -25.87
C LYS A 261 2.03 10.28 -26.66
N TYR A 262 3.11 10.77 -26.05
CA TYR A 262 3.90 11.87 -26.63
C TYR A 262 5.34 11.49 -27.02
N THR A 263 5.87 10.33 -26.59
CA THR A 263 7.27 9.97 -26.84
C THR A 263 7.58 9.78 -28.33
N GLU A 264 6.71 9.09 -29.09
CA GLU A 264 6.92 8.90 -30.52
C GLU A 264 7.07 10.24 -31.25
N ASN A 265 6.18 11.21 -30.95
CA ASN A 265 6.24 12.54 -31.55
C ASN A 265 7.48 13.31 -31.08
N ALA A 266 7.86 13.21 -29.80
CA ALA A 266 9.07 13.82 -29.27
C ALA A 266 10.34 13.33 -29.99
N VAL A 267 10.42 12.04 -30.32
CA VAL A 267 11.52 11.47 -31.10
C VAL A 267 11.48 11.99 -32.55
N LYS A 268 10.32 11.96 -33.21
CA LYS A 268 10.14 12.49 -34.59
C LYS A 268 10.52 13.97 -34.71
N LEU A 269 10.28 14.76 -33.67
CA LEU A 269 10.65 16.17 -33.58
C LEU A 269 12.10 16.40 -33.14
N ASN A 270 12.91 15.35 -32.98
CA ASN A 270 14.29 15.39 -32.46
C ASN A 270 14.40 16.05 -31.07
N LYS A 271 13.33 16.01 -30.27
CA LYS A 271 13.35 16.52 -28.89
C LYS A 271 14.04 15.55 -27.95
N VAL A 272 14.03 14.25 -28.23
CA VAL A 272 14.75 13.19 -27.51
C VAL A 272 15.23 12.14 -28.51
N GLU A 273 16.38 11.52 -28.26
CA GLU A 273 16.88 10.43 -29.11
C GLU A 273 16.17 9.12 -28.78
N GLU A 274 15.92 8.30 -29.82
CA GLU A 274 15.37 6.94 -29.63
C GLU A 274 16.28 6.07 -28.73
N SER A 275 17.59 6.32 -28.74
CA SER A 275 18.56 5.67 -27.83
C SER A 275 18.21 5.86 -26.35
N SER A 276 17.63 7.01 -25.97
CA SER A 276 17.20 7.30 -24.61
C SER A 276 15.95 6.49 -24.23
N VAL A 277 15.05 6.29 -25.19
CA VAL A 277 13.86 5.42 -25.04
C VAL A 277 14.31 3.96 -24.90
N ASP A 278 15.23 3.51 -25.74
CA ASP A 278 15.77 2.15 -25.70
C ASP A 278 16.40 1.84 -24.35
N GLN A 279 17.20 2.78 -23.84
CA GLN A 279 17.86 2.63 -22.55
C GLN A 279 16.86 2.55 -21.39
N ALA A 280 15.79 3.33 -21.42
CA ALA A 280 14.70 3.26 -20.43
C ALA A 280 14.03 1.88 -20.44
N LEU A 281 13.68 1.37 -21.62
CA LEU A 281 13.04 0.06 -21.77
C LEU A 281 13.95 -1.10 -21.39
N ILE A 282 15.25 -1.02 -21.69
CA ILE A 282 16.22 -2.03 -21.27
C ILE A 282 16.20 -2.19 -19.75
N TYR A 283 16.16 -1.10 -18.98
CA TYR A 283 16.06 -1.16 -17.52
C TYR A 283 14.76 -1.81 -17.05
N ASN A 284 13.63 -1.47 -17.67
CA ASN A 284 12.32 -2.05 -17.34
C ASN A 284 12.36 -3.58 -17.59
N TYR A 285 12.73 -4.00 -18.80
CA TYR A 285 12.71 -5.43 -19.16
C TYR A 285 13.73 -6.27 -18.41
N ILE A 286 14.89 -5.73 -18.02
CA ILE A 286 15.84 -6.45 -17.15
C ILE A 286 15.16 -6.88 -15.85
N VAL A 287 14.28 -6.05 -15.28
CA VAL A 287 13.55 -6.41 -14.05
C VAL A 287 12.56 -7.54 -14.31
N LEU A 288 11.74 -7.47 -15.37
CA LEU A 288 10.81 -8.55 -15.72
C LEU A 288 11.52 -9.86 -16.08
N LEU A 289 12.67 -9.79 -16.74
CA LEU A 289 13.51 -10.94 -17.03
C LEU A 289 14.02 -11.62 -15.76
N ARG A 290 14.42 -10.84 -14.73
CA ARG A 290 14.84 -11.37 -13.43
C ARG A 290 13.71 -12.01 -12.65
N LEU A 291 12.49 -11.48 -12.79
CA LEU A 291 11.29 -11.98 -12.15
C LEU A 291 10.71 -13.22 -12.86
N GLY A 292 11.33 -13.64 -13.97
CA GLY A 292 10.92 -14.85 -14.71
C GLY A 292 9.71 -14.66 -15.62
N PHE A 293 9.34 -13.41 -15.94
CA PHE A 293 8.20 -13.11 -16.82
C PHE A 293 8.37 -13.67 -18.24
N PHE A 294 9.62 -13.82 -18.70
CA PHE A 294 10.01 -14.33 -20.01
C PHE A 294 10.59 -15.75 -19.95
N ASP A 295 10.32 -16.50 -18.88
CA ASP A 295 10.83 -17.85 -18.74
C ASP A 295 9.82 -18.88 -19.24
N VAL A 296 10.34 -19.86 -19.98
CA VAL A 296 9.57 -20.79 -20.83
C VAL A 296 8.61 -21.70 -20.05
N ASP A 297 8.92 -21.97 -18.78
CA ASP A 297 8.04 -22.72 -17.87
C ASP A 297 8.10 -22.13 -16.44
N PRO A 298 7.16 -21.22 -16.10
CA PRO A 298 7.13 -20.57 -14.80
C PRO A 298 7.02 -21.56 -13.63
N THR A 299 6.43 -22.74 -13.83
CA THR A 299 6.26 -23.76 -12.77
C THR A 299 7.59 -24.37 -12.31
N THR A 300 8.64 -24.21 -13.11
CA THR A 300 10.00 -24.64 -12.78
C THR A 300 10.76 -23.62 -11.95
N LEU A 301 10.25 -22.39 -11.83
CA LEU A 301 10.84 -21.34 -11.01
C LEU A 301 10.64 -21.63 -9.51
N PRO A 302 11.51 -21.11 -8.63
CA PRO A 302 11.44 -21.37 -7.18
C PRO A 302 10.06 -21.11 -6.55
N PHE A 303 9.30 -20.16 -7.09
CA PHE A 303 8.00 -19.75 -6.57
C PHE A 303 6.82 -20.05 -7.52
N GLY A 304 7.05 -20.78 -8.60
CA GLY A 304 6.04 -21.07 -9.63
C GLY A 304 4.93 -22.03 -9.20
N LYS A 305 5.04 -22.62 -8.00
CA LYS A 305 4.06 -23.56 -7.43
C LYS A 305 3.15 -22.95 -6.37
N LEU A 306 3.40 -21.69 -5.99
CA LEU A 306 2.56 -20.98 -5.04
C LEU A 306 1.16 -20.76 -5.63
N GLY A 307 0.13 -20.80 -4.80
CA GLY A 307 -1.25 -20.61 -5.22
C GLY A 307 -2.16 -20.20 -4.06
N PRO A 308 -3.49 -20.29 -4.23
CA PRO A 308 -4.45 -19.77 -3.26
C PRO A 308 -4.32 -20.33 -1.84
N SER A 309 -3.77 -21.55 -1.68
CA SER A 309 -3.50 -22.16 -0.37
C SER A 309 -2.36 -21.50 0.41
N ASP A 310 -1.52 -20.72 -0.26
CA ASP A 310 -0.37 -20.01 0.33
C ASP A 310 -0.71 -18.57 0.74
N ILE A 311 -1.98 -18.18 0.59
CA ILE A 311 -2.52 -16.86 0.94
C ILE A 311 -3.37 -16.99 2.20
N CYS A 312 -3.31 -15.99 3.09
CA CYS A 312 -4.06 -16.00 4.36
C CYS A 312 -3.76 -17.21 5.25
N THR A 313 -2.54 -17.75 5.17
CA THR A 313 -2.14 -18.90 5.99
C THR A 313 -2.22 -18.58 7.48
N GLU A 314 -2.38 -19.60 8.33
CA GLU A 314 -2.43 -19.40 9.78
C GLU A 314 -1.14 -18.72 10.29
N ASP A 315 0.01 -19.02 9.68
CA ASP A 315 1.29 -18.42 10.03
C ASP A 315 1.36 -16.93 9.64
N HIS A 316 0.83 -16.55 8.47
CA HIS A 316 0.75 -15.14 8.08
C HIS A 316 -0.20 -14.36 9.01
N GLN A 317 -1.33 -14.95 9.38
CA GLN A 317 -2.28 -14.32 10.31
C GLN A 317 -1.69 -14.17 11.72
N LYS A 318 -0.95 -15.16 12.22
CA LYS A 318 -0.19 -15.06 13.48
C LYS A 318 0.88 -13.99 13.41
N LEU A 319 1.58 -13.89 12.28
CA LEU A 319 2.58 -12.85 12.06
C LEU A 319 1.96 -11.45 12.10
N ALA A 320 0.75 -11.26 11.56
CA ALA A 320 0.02 -9.99 11.66
C ALA A 320 -0.31 -9.62 13.12
N VAL A 321 -0.70 -10.58 13.95
CA VAL A 321 -0.90 -10.37 15.40
C VAL A 321 0.41 -9.94 16.06
N GLU A 322 1.50 -10.66 15.79
CA GLU A 322 2.80 -10.39 16.40
C GLU A 322 3.36 -9.03 15.96
N ALA A 323 3.18 -8.66 14.69
CA ALA A 323 3.57 -7.36 14.18
C ALA A 323 2.83 -6.22 14.89
N ALA A 324 1.52 -6.37 15.08
CA ALA A 324 0.72 -5.38 15.79
C ALA A 324 1.18 -5.24 17.25
N LYS A 325 1.33 -6.37 17.96
CA LYS A 325 1.77 -6.39 19.36
C LYS A 325 3.14 -5.73 19.57
N GLN A 326 4.11 -6.04 18.71
CA GLN A 326 5.45 -5.45 18.86
C GLN A 326 5.46 -3.95 18.57
N GLY A 327 4.54 -3.47 17.74
CA GLY A 327 4.43 -2.07 17.36
C GLY A 327 3.67 -1.19 18.36
N ILE A 328 2.72 -1.74 19.12
CA ILE A 328 1.96 -0.98 20.11
C ILE A 328 2.90 -0.34 21.14
N VAL A 329 2.63 0.94 21.46
CA VAL A 329 3.44 1.75 22.35
C VAL A 329 2.64 2.10 23.61
N LEU A 330 3.18 1.73 24.77
CA LEU A 330 2.72 2.30 26.04
C LEU A 330 3.38 3.66 26.26
N GLN A 331 2.59 4.73 26.28
CA GLN A 331 3.07 6.11 26.42
C GLN A 331 3.03 6.60 27.87
N ASP A 332 2.07 6.14 28.66
CA ASP A 332 1.97 6.38 30.10
C ASP A 332 1.28 5.20 30.79
N ASN A 333 1.70 4.87 32.02
CA ASN A 333 1.05 3.86 32.85
C ASN A 333 1.24 4.18 34.33
N ARG A 334 0.11 4.37 35.03
CA ARG A 334 0.00 4.70 36.45
C ARG A 334 -0.62 3.55 37.25
N GLY A 335 -0.30 2.33 36.83
CA GLY A 335 -0.78 1.10 37.46
C GLY A 335 -2.16 0.63 36.99
N ALA A 336 -2.69 1.20 35.91
CA ALA A 336 -3.94 0.72 35.31
C ALA A 336 -3.74 -0.53 34.44
N LEU A 337 -2.54 -0.72 33.88
CA LEU A 337 -2.16 -1.87 33.09
C LEU A 337 -1.05 -2.71 33.76
N PRO A 338 -1.04 -4.04 33.58
CA PRO A 338 -2.02 -4.83 32.80
C PRO A 338 -3.35 -5.02 33.55
N LEU A 339 -4.45 -5.14 32.81
CA LEU A 339 -5.74 -5.54 33.37
C LEU A 339 -5.69 -7.01 33.78
N SER A 340 -6.00 -7.29 35.04
CA SER A 340 -6.13 -8.67 35.51
C SER A 340 -7.44 -9.28 35.02
N THR A 341 -7.37 -10.17 34.02
CA THR A 341 -8.50 -10.93 33.47
C THR A 341 -9.21 -11.80 34.52
N ASN A 342 -8.51 -12.15 35.61
CA ASN A 342 -9.09 -12.89 36.72
C ASN A 342 -10.08 -12.05 37.54
N THR A 343 -9.83 -10.74 37.66
CA THR A 343 -10.62 -9.82 38.50
C THR A 343 -11.56 -8.93 37.69
N THR A 344 -11.20 -8.61 36.45
CA THR A 344 -12.01 -7.77 35.56
C THR A 344 -13.10 -8.62 34.91
N LYS A 345 -14.32 -8.56 35.45
CA LYS A 345 -15.49 -9.27 34.91
C LYS A 345 -16.33 -8.43 33.95
N THR A 346 -16.23 -7.11 34.08
CA THR A 346 -16.98 -6.13 33.29
C THR A 346 -16.04 -5.03 32.84
N LEU A 347 -16.16 -4.61 31.58
CA LEU A 347 -15.41 -3.49 31.00
C LEU A 347 -16.33 -2.69 30.07
N ALA A 348 -16.22 -1.37 30.07
CA ALA A 348 -16.79 -0.55 29.02
C ALA A 348 -15.71 -0.16 28.01
N ILE A 349 -15.93 -0.46 26.73
CA ILE A 349 -15.12 0.06 25.63
C ILE A 349 -15.92 1.15 24.93
N ILE A 350 -15.30 2.31 24.75
CA ILE A 350 -15.99 3.49 24.25
C ILE A 350 -15.21 4.21 23.16
N GLY A 351 -15.89 5.02 22.37
CA GLY A 351 -15.27 5.90 21.38
C GLY A 351 -15.45 5.42 19.93
N PRO A 352 -15.22 6.31 18.95
CA PRO A 352 -15.55 6.08 17.56
C PRO A 352 -14.73 4.95 16.91
N ASN A 353 -13.54 4.65 17.44
CA ASN A 353 -12.64 3.63 16.90
C ASN A 353 -12.78 2.26 17.61
N ALA A 354 -13.59 2.17 18.67
CA ALA A 354 -13.69 0.95 19.48
C ALA A 354 -14.28 -0.26 18.75
N ASN A 355 -15.17 -0.04 17.77
CA ASN A 355 -15.70 -1.11 16.92
C ASN A 355 -15.34 -0.91 15.43
N GLY A 356 -14.33 -0.10 15.14
CA GLY A 356 -13.88 0.17 13.76
C GLY A 356 -12.93 -0.90 13.26
N THR A 357 -13.19 -1.44 12.07
CA THR A 357 -12.26 -2.35 11.35
C THR A 357 -11.57 -1.66 10.17
N GLU A 358 -12.26 -0.74 9.48
CA GLU A 358 -11.71 0.02 8.36
C GLU A 358 -10.55 0.93 8.80
N VAL A 359 -10.70 1.61 9.94
CA VAL A 359 -9.66 2.47 10.50
C VAL A 359 -8.38 1.69 10.81
N MET A 360 -8.48 0.43 11.23
CA MET A 360 -7.31 -0.37 11.64
C MET A 360 -6.38 -0.72 10.50
N ILE A 361 -6.92 -0.82 9.28
CA ILE A 361 -6.20 -1.29 8.09
C ILE A 361 -5.70 -0.15 7.20
N SER A 362 -5.95 1.11 7.57
CA SER A 362 -5.30 2.28 6.96
C SER A 362 -5.57 2.40 5.44
N ASN A 363 -4.63 2.98 4.67
CA ASN A 363 -4.69 3.15 3.21
C ASN A 363 -3.85 2.08 2.49
N TYR A 364 -3.84 2.14 1.15
CA TYR A 364 -3.07 1.21 0.30
C TYR A 364 -3.27 -0.26 0.69
N VAL A 365 -4.51 -0.63 1.02
CA VAL A 365 -4.87 -1.94 1.55
C VAL A 365 -5.73 -2.71 0.56
N GLY A 366 -5.57 -4.04 0.56
CA GLY A 366 -6.44 -4.96 -0.17
C GLY A 366 -7.64 -5.42 0.66
N VAL A 367 -8.24 -6.54 0.28
CA VAL A 367 -9.29 -7.18 1.09
C VAL A 367 -8.61 -8.04 2.17
N PRO A 368 -8.76 -7.73 3.47
CA PRO A 368 -8.12 -8.50 4.54
C PRO A 368 -8.72 -9.90 4.67
N CYS A 369 -7.93 -10.89 5.09
CA CYS A 369 -8.40 -12.26 5.37
C CYS A 369 -9.52 -12.31 6.42
N GLY A 370 -9.55 -11.30 7.29
CA GLY A 370 -10.56 -11.09 8.33
C GLY A 370 -10.08 -10.01 9.28
N CYS A 371 -10.99 -9.18 9.81
CA CYS A 371 -10.65 -8.12 10.74
C CYS A 371 -11.31 -8.32 12.10
N ILE A 372 -10.56 -8.07 13.16
CA ILE A 372 -11.03 -8.17 14.55
C ILE A 372 -10.95 -6.78 15.18
N SER A 373 -12.10 -6.15 15.41
CA SER A 373 -12.16 -4.83 16.06
C SER A 373 -11.67 -4.88 17.52
N PRO A 374 -11.27 -3.75 18.13
CA PRO A 374 -10.90 -3.70 19.55
C PRO A 374 -11.98 -4.28 20.47
N LEU A 375 -13.26 -3.97 20.20
CA LEU A 375 -14.41 -4.55 20.89
C LEU A 375 -14.41 -6.08 20.82
N LEU A 376 -14.28 -6.66 19.62
CA LEU A 376 -14.29 -8.12 19.44
C LEU A 376 -13.08 -8.77 20.09
N GLY A 377 -11.90 -8.14 20.04
CA GLY A 377 -10.69 -8.61 20.70
C GLY A 377 -10.86 -8.72 22.21
N LEU A 378 -11.38 -7.66 22.86
CA LEU A 378 -11.60 -7.65 24.31
C LEU A 378 -12.69 -8.63 24.75
N GLN A 379 -13.73 -8.85 23.94
CA GLN A 379 -14.79 -9.84 24.19
C GLN A 379 -14.27 -11.29 24.25
N LYS A 380 -13.09 -11.58 23.71
CA LYS A 380 -12.45 -12.91 23.84
C LYS A 380 -11.93 -13.19 25.26
N TYR A 381 -11.58 -12.15 26.02
CA TYR A 381 -10.91 -12.28 27.32
C TYR A 381 -11.79 -11.81 28.49
N ILE A 382 -12.73 -10.89 28.24
CA ILE A 382 -13.59 -10.29 29.27
C ILE A 382 -15.04 -10.76 29.07
N PRO A 383 -15.67 -11.37 30.09
CA PRO A 383 -17.01 -11.95 29.94
C PRO A 383 -18.12 -10.97 29.59
N THR A 384 -18.00 -9.70 30.01
CA THR A 384 -19.02 -8.68 29.77
C THR A 384 -18.35 -7.38 29.34
N VAL A 385 -18.42 -7.10 28.04
CA VAL A 385 -17.94 -5.85 27.45
C VAL A 385 -19.13 -5.06 26.92
N THR A 386 -19.35 -3.86 27.46
CA THR A 386 -20.35 -2.91 26.95
C THR A 386 -19.69 -1.94 25.98
N TYR A 387 -20.35 -1.64 24.87
CA TYR A 387 -19.84 -0.72 23.85
C TYR A 387 -20.69 0.55 23.80
N GLU A 388 -20.04 1.71 23.86
CA GLU A 388 -20.67 3.01 23.60
C GLU A 388 -19.84 3.86 22.63
N PRO A 389 -20.35 4.21 21.43
CA PRO A 389 -19.55 4.90 20.41
C PRO A 389 -19.13 6.32 20.83
N GLY A 390 -19.90 6.99 21.69
CA GLY A 390 -19.68 8.38 22.10
C GLY A 390 -19.91 9.39 20.97
N CYS A 391 -19.06 9.38 19.95
CA CYS A 391 -19.19 10.18 18.73
C CYS A 391 -19.88 9.36 17.61
N THR A 392 -20.53 10.04 16.66
CA THR A 392 -21.14 9.39 15.49
C THR A 392 -20.12 9.02 14.40
N SER A 393 -18.99 9.71 14.37
CA SER A 393 -17.85 9.45 13.49
C SER A 393 -16.56 9.90 14.16
N VAL A 394 -15.41 9.54 13.57
CA VAL A 394 -14.09 9.98 14.03
C VAL A 394 -13.98 11.51 14.02
N GLY A 395 -14.53 12.20 13.02
CA GLY A 395 -14.55 13.67 13.03
C GLY A 395 -15.27 14.32 14.22
N CYS A 396 -16.14 13.57 14.92
CA CYS A 396 -16.84 13.96 16.15
C CYS A 396 -17.37 15.41 16.17
N GLY A 397 -18.16 15.79 15.16
CA GLY A 397 -18.68 17.15 15.01
C GLY A 397 -19.93 17.50 15.82
N ASP A 398 -20.47 16.56 16.62
CA ASP A 398 -21.70 16.74 17.40
C ASP A 398 -21.55 16.17 18.82
N GLU A 399 -22.09 16.89 19.80
CA GLU A 399 -22.06 16.55 21.23
C GLU A 399 -23.25 15.67 21.68
N SER A 400 -24.27 15.47 20.83
CA SER A 400 -25.56 14.86 21.22
C SER A 400 -25.46 13.48 21.87
N ARG A 401 -24.40 12.72 21.59
CA ARG A 401 -24.18 11.36 22.09
C ARG A 401 -23.11 11.23 23.18
N LEU A 402 -22.47 12.34 23.58
CA LEU A 402 -21.39 12.31 24.58
C LEU A 402 -21.90 11.91 25.97
N GLY A 403 -23.15 12.25 26.31
CA GLY A 403 -23.74 11.98 27.63
C GLY A 403 -24.06 10.50 27.92
N ALA A 404 -24.01 9.61 26.91
CA ALA A 404 -24.35 8.20 27.07
C ALA A 404 -23.24 7.35 27.74
N ALA A 405 -21.99 7.83 27.77
CA ALA A 405 -20.82 7.03 28.18
C ALA A 405 -20.52 7.03 29.70
N ALA A 406 -21.38 7.63 30.53
CA ALA A 406 -21.05 8.03 31.90
C ALA A 406 -21.56 7.09 33.04
N LYS A 407 -21.91 5.83 32.75
CA LYS A 407 -22.48 4.89 33.75
C LYS A 407 -21.68 3.60 33.97
N ALA A 408 -20.46 3.49 33.45
CA ALA A 408 -19.63 2.31 33.61
C ALA A 408 -19.01 2.25 35.03
N VAL A 409 -19.25 1.16 35.75
CA VAL A 409 -18.92 1.05 37.20
C VAL A 409 -17.55 0.40 37.44
N ALA A 410 -16.90 -0.16 36.42
CA ALA A 410 -15.58 -0.79 36.53
C ALA A 410 -14.84 -0.73 35.18
N GLY A 411 -13.66 -0.08 35.15
CA GLY A 411 -12.72 0.00 34.01
C GLY A 411 -13.32 0.61 32.73
N VAL A 412 -12.65 1.60 32.12
CA VAL A 412 -13.10 2.15 30.84
C VAL A 412 -11.94 2.24 29.87
N ASP A 413 -12.09 1.60 28.71
CA ASP A 413 -11.15 1.70 27.60
C ASP A 413 -11.72 2.68 26.57
N ALA A 414 -11.11 3.85 26.44
CA ALA A 414 -11.50 4.85 25.45
C ALA A 414 -10.63 4.73 24.19
N VAL A 415 -11.22 4.24 23.10
CA VAL A 415 -10.56 4.09 21.81
C VAL A 415 -10.94 5.26 20.90
N VAL A 416 -10.01 6.19 20.80
CA VAL A 416 -10.14 7.49 20.11
C VAL A 416 -9.00 7.65 19.10
N GLY A 417 -9.02 8.71 18.32
CA GLY A 417 -7.93 9.02 17.39
C GLY A 417 -8.41 9.51 16.04
N LEU A 418 -7.71 9.07 15.00
CA LEU A 418 -7.87 9.51 13.62
C LEU A 418 -8.31 8.36 12.72
N ASP A 419 -8.73 8.71 11.51
CA ASP A 419 -8.96 7.79 10.39
C ASP A 419 -8.67 8.52 9.06
N GLN A 420 -8.97 7.83 7.96
CA GLN A 420 -8.76 8.33 6.60
C GLN A 420 -9.70 9.50 6.22
N SER A 421 -10.64 9.89 7.08
CA SER A 421 -11.42 11.13 6.91
C SER A 421 -10.68 12.37 7.43
N ILE A 422 -9.64 12.18 8.25
CA ILE A 422 -8.85 13.25 8.87
C ILE A 422 -7.43 13.31 8.31
N GLU A 423 -6.79 12.17 8.09
CA GLU A 423 -5.44 12.08 7.50
C GLU A 423 -5.40 11.03 6.39
N LYS A 424 -5.12 11.46 5.16
CA LYS A 424 -4.88 10.54 4.02
C LYS A 424 -4.09 11.23 2.92
N GLU A 425 -3.76 10.49 1.88
CA GLU A 425 -3.27 11.05 0.63
C GLU A 425 -4.19 12.15 0.09
N GLY A 426 -3.60 13.30 -0.24
CA GLY A 426 -4.33 14.49 -0.69
C GLY A 426 -5.07 15.25 0.41
N LEU A 427 -4.96 14.84 1.68
CA LEU A 427 -5.59 15.48 2.82
C LEU A 427 -4.63 15.57 4.02
N ASP A 428 -3.90 16.69 4.09
CA ASP A 428 -3.11 17.04 5.26
C ASP A 428 -3.99 17.55 6.41
N ARG A 429 -3.55 17.30 7.64
CA ARG A 429 -4.21 17.84 8.84
C ARG A 429 -3.91 19.33 8.99
N VAL A 430 -4.79 20.01 9.72
CA VAL A 430 -4.63 21.44 10.07
C VAL A 430 -4.07 21.66 11.49
N ASN A 431 -4.13 20.63 12.34
CA ASN A 431 -3.65 20.64 13.71
C ASN A 431 -3.27 19.22 14.17
N LEU A 432 -2.76 19.10 15.39
CA LEU A 432 -2.34 17.84 16.00
C LEU A 432 -3.26 17.38 17.15
N THR A 433 -4.40 18.02 17.36
CA THR A 433 -5.34 17.65 18.43
C THR A 433 -6.23 16.49 17.99
N LEU A 434 -6.96 15.87 18.94
CA LEU A 434 -8.03 14.96 18.52
C LEU A 434 -9.13 15.75 17.78
N PRO A 435 -9.79 15.16 16.78
CA PRO A 435 -10.77 15.88 15.97
C PRO A 435 -12.08 16.08 16.72
N GLY A 436 -12.71 17.24 16.47
CA GLY A 436 -14.02 17.58 17.03
C GLY A 436 -14.07 17.51 18.55
N PHE A 437 -15.10 16.87 19.09
CA PHE A 437 -15.34 16.76 20.53
C PHE A 437 -14.72 15.53 21.20
N GLN A 438 -13.79 14.82 20.54
CA GLN A 438 -13.18 13.62 21.12
C GLN A 438 -12.41 13.90 22.43
N GLU A 439 -11.69 15.02 22.56
CA GLU A 439 -11.00 15.36 23.82
C GLU A 439 -12.01 15.60 24.96
N LYS A 440 -13.07 16.37 24.67
CA LYS A 440 -14.17 16.60 25.61
C LYS A 440 -14.82 15.30 26.04
N PHE A 441 -15.08 14.40 25.08
CA PHE A 441 -15.62 13.08 25.34
C PHE A 441 -14.77 12.27 26.33
N VAL A 442 -13.45 12.18 26.08
CA VAL A 442 -12.51 11.47 26.97
C VAL A 442 -12.52 12.07 28.37
N MET A 443 -12.52 13.40 28.47
CA MET A 443 -12.52 14.10 29.75
C MET A 443 -13.83 13.93 30.52
N ASP A 444 -14.98 14.00 29.85
CA ASP A 444 -16.30 13.78 30.47
C ASP A 444 -16.41 12.35 31.03
N VAL A 445 -15.90 11.36 30.29
CA VAL A 445 -15.85 9.96 30.75
C VAL A 445 -14.90 9.81 31.93
N ALA A 446 -13.68 10.35 31.84
CA ALA A 446 -12.69 10.29 32.91
C ALA A 446 -13.22 10.90 34.22
N ASN A 447 -14.02 11.97 34.12
CA ASN A 447 -14.65 12.61 35.26
C ASN A 447 -15.85 11.81 35.82
N ALA A 448 -16.59 11.11 34.96
CA ALA A 448 -17.76 10.33 35.36
C ALA A 448 -17.43 8.94 35.93
N THR A 449 -16.30 8.34 35.53
CA THR A 449 -15.95 6.99 35.93
C THR A 449 -15.44 6.89 37.37
N ASN A 450 -15.87 5.85 38.06
CA ASN A 450 -15.35 5.49 39.38
C ASN A 450 -14.01 4.73 39.31
N GLY A 451 -13.63 4.22 38.14
CA GLY A 451 -12.38 3.49 37.90
C GLY A 451 -11.27 4.35 37.28
N SER A 452 -10.22 3.69 36.81
CA SER A 452 -9.21 4.27 35.92
C SER A 452 -9.63 4.10 34.46
N LEU A 453 -9.38 5.11 33.65
CA LEU A 453 -9.55 5.09 32.20
C LEU A 453 -8.23 4.70 31.53
N ILE A 454 -8.29 3.77 30.58
CA ILE A 454 -7.19 3.46 29.66
C ILE A 454 -7.51 4.16 28.34
N LEU A 455 -6.63 5.07 27.92
CA LEU A 455 -6.76 5.81 26.68
C LEU A 455 -6.01 5.06 25.58
N VAL A 456 -6.71 4.66 24.52
CA VAL A 456 -6.13 4.01 23.34
C VAL A 456 -6.26 4.96 22.15
N ILE A 457 -5.12 5.44 21.66
CA ILE A 457 -5.02 6.39 20.54
C ILE A 457 -4.67 5.61 19.28
N MET A 458 -5.63 5.53 18.35
CA MET A 458 -5.46 4.94 17.03
C MET A 458 -5.28 6.05 16.01
N SER A 459 -4.04 6.27 15.57
CA SER A 459 -3.68 7.28 14.59
C SER A 459 -2.33 6.93 13.97
N ALA A 460 -2.10 7.31 12.72
CA ALA A 460 -0.73 7.31 12.21
C ALA A 460 0.01 8.58 12.62
N GLY A 461 -0.66 9.74 12.51
CA GLY A 461 -0.13 11.03 12.93
C GLY A 461 0.04 11.17 14.45
N PRO A 462 1.02 11.99 14.93
CA PRO A 462 1.06 12.38 16.33
C PRO A 462 -0.20 13.10 16.74
N ILE A 463 -0.60 12.88 17.99
CA ILE A 463 -1.68 13.58 18.67
C ILE A 463 -1.13 14.28 19.91
N ASP A 464 -1.54 15.53 20.12
CA ASP A 464 -1.31 16.24 21.38
C ASP A 464 -2.15 15.61 22.49
N GLU A 465 -1.48 14.89 23.38
CA GLU A 465 -2.06 14.20 24.52
C GLU A 465 -1.94 14.99 25.84
N SER A 466 -1.55 16.27 25.78
CA SER A 466 -1.37 17.11 26.98
C SER A 466 -2.64 17.21 27.84
N PHE A 467 -3.83 17.17 27.21
CA PHE A 467 -5.12 17.13 27.89
C PHE A 467 -5.26 15.90 28.81
N ALA A 468 -4.66 14.77 28.42
CA ALA A 468 -4.77 13.50 29.13
C ALA A 468 -3.68 13.35 30.21
N ARG A 469 -2.46 13.83 29.94
CA ARG A 469 -1.29 13.65 30.82
C ARG A 469 -1.46 14.26 32.22
N ASN A 470 -2.27 15.28 32.41
CA ASN A 470 -2.47 15.88 33.75
C ASN A 470 -3.68 15.32 34.51
N ASN A 471 -4.48 14.43 33.89
CA ASN A 471 -5.67 13.86 34.54
C ASN A 471 -5.33 12.54 35.26
N SER A 472 -5.43 12.51 36.59
CA SER A 472 -5.13 11.32 37.40
C SER A 472 -6.10 10.15 37.19
N LYS A 473 -7.28 10.39 36.61
CA LYS A 473 -8.24 9.35 36.24
C LYS A 473 -7.85 8.59 34.98
N ILE A 474 -7.00 9.17 34.14
CA ILE A 474 -6.41 8.48 32.99
C ILE A 474 -5.18 7.73 33.50
N GLY A 475 -5.36 6.42 33.66
CA GLY A 475 -4.40 5.55 34.32
C GLY A 475 -3.39 4.91 33.35
N ALA A 476 -3.68 4.88 32.05
CA ALA A 476 -2.71 4.50 31.03
C ALA A 476 -3.05 5.16 29.69
N ILE A 477 -2.03 5.34 28.85
CA ILE A 477 -2.15 5.82 27.47
C ILE A 477 -1.38 4.87 26.55
N LEU A 478 -2.06 4.33 25.55
CA LEU A 478 -1.52 3.45 24.51
C LEU A 478 -1.65 4.14 23.16
N TRP A 479 -0.58 4.17 22.37
CA TRP A 479 -0.65 4.48 20.95
C TRP A 479 -0.55 3.19 20.15
N VAL A 480 -1.52 2.95 19.27
CA VAL A 480 -1.68 1.68 18.56
C VAL A 480 -1.53 1.82 17.04
N GLY A 481 -1.12 2.99 16.56
CA GLY A 481 -0.96 3.23 15.12
C GLY A 481 -2.24 2.90 14.36
N TYR A 482 -2.07 2.20 13.23
CA TYR A 482 -3.13 1.42 12.58
C TYR A 482 -2.74 -0.06 12.61
N PRO A 483 -3.38 -0.88 13.47
CA PRO A 483 -2.86 -2.18 13.88
C PRO A 483 -3.16 -3.36 12.93
N GLY A 484 -3.67 -3.09 11.73
CA GLY A 484 -3.93 -4.10 10.71
C GLY A 484 -5.08 -5.04 11.07
N GLN A 485 -5.19 -6.14 10.35
CA GLN A 485 -6.36 -7.04 10.43
C GLN A 485 -6.57 -7.67 11.82
N ALA A 486 -5.47 -7.87 12.55
CA ALA A 486 -5.43 -8.53 13.84
C ALA A 486 -5.36 -7.55 15.03
N GLY A 487 -5.56 -6.25 14.78
CA GLY A 487 -5.30 -5.23 15.80
C GLY A 487 -6.13 -5.34 17.07
N GLY A 488 -7.39 -5.78 17.00
CA GLY A 488 -8.19 -6.01 18.19
C GLY A 488 -7.62 -7.11 19.09
N ASP A 489 -7.08 -8.18 18.49
CA ASP A 489 -6.41 -9.24 19.25
C ASP A 489 -5.12 -8.75 19.90
N ALA A 490 -4.34 -7.93 19.19
CA ALA A 490 -3.12 -7.34 19.72
C ALA A 490 -3.40 -6.37 20.88
N ILE A 491 -4.34 -5.45 20.71
CA ILE A 491 -4.78 -4.50 21.74
C ILE A 491 -5.27 -5.25 22.98
N ALA A 492 -6.13 -6.25 22.80
CA ALA A 492 -6.64 -7.03 23.91
C ALA A 492 -5.54 -7.83 24.64
N ASN A 493 -4.55 -8.35 23.91
CA ASN A 493 -3.40 -9.05 24.49
C ASN A 493 -2.56 -8.12 25.37
N ASP A 494 -2.20 -6.95 24.87
CA ASP A 494 -1.33 -6.00 25.56
C ASP A 494 -2.03 -5.35 26.76
N ILE A 495 -3.34 -5.14 26.67
CA ILE A 495 -4.14 -4.70 27.81
C ILE A 495 -4.26 -5.81 28.87
N SER A 496 -4.38 -7.08 28.48
CA SER A 496 -4.76 -8.19 29.38
C SER A 496 -3.59 -9.03 29.92
N LEU A 497 -2.44 -9.04 29.26
CA LEU A 497 -1.32 -9.94 29.57
C LEU A 497 -0.05 -9.13 29.84
N SER A 498 0.71 -9.56 30.85
CA SER A 498 1.94 -8.93 31.35
C SER A 498 3.14 -9.07 30.39
N LEU A 499 2.94 -8.97 29.07
CA LEU A 499 4.07 -8.91 28.15
C LEU A 499 4.72 -7.52 28.24
N SER A 500 6.04 -7.52 28.10
CA SER A 500 6.93 -6.38 28.28
C SER A 500 6.61 -5.22 27.35
N LEU A 501 5.62 -4.41 27.72
CA LEU A 501 5.37 -3.11 27.13
C LEU A 501 6.63 -2.27 27.32
N SER A 502 7.38 -2.07 26.24
CA SER A 502 8.53 -1.18 26.26
C SER A 502 8.02 0.24 26.05
N LEU A 503 8.31 1.15 26.99
CA LEU A 503 8.21 2.58 26.74
C LEU A 503 9.09 2.89 25.52
N LYS A 504 8.48 3.22 24.39
CA LYS A 504 9.18 3.56 23.15
C LYS A 504 8.57 4.85 22.65
N ASN A 505 9.39 5.87 22.38
CA ASN A 505 8.90 7.03 21.65
C ASN A 505 9.50 6.98 20.24
N PRO A 506 8.81 6.41 19.24
CA PRO A 506 9.32 6.35 17.88
C PRO A 506 9.45 7.72 17.21
N GLN A 507 8.98 8.81 17.85
CA GLN A 507 8.89 10.13 17.25
C GLN A 507 9.84 11.19 17.86
N SER A 508 10.59 10.87 18.92
CA SER A 508 11.51 11.84 19.56
C SER A 508 13.00 11.53 19.41
N GLU A 509 13.37 10.45 18.73
CA GLU A 509 14.78 10.17 18.38
C GLU A 509 15.10 10.80 17.02
N SER A 510 15.17 12.13 17.00
CA SER A 510 15.71 12.92 15.87
C SER A 510 17.11 13.41 16.18
#